data_AF-A0A8I1PSB8-F1
#
_entry.id   AF-A0A8I1PSB8-F1
#
_cell.length_a   1.000
_cell.length_b   1.000
_cell.length_c   1.000
_cell.angle_alpha   90.00
_cell.angle_beta   90.00
_cell.angle_gamma   90.00
#
_symmetry.space_group_name_H-M   'P 1'
#
loop_
_entity.id
_entity.type
_entity.pdbx_description
1 polymer ?
#
loop_
_entity_poly.entity_id
_entity_poly.type
_entity_poly.pdbx_seq_one_letter_code
_entity_poly.pdbx_strand_id
1 'polypeptide(L)' 'MDDLSLLQWPAMLVNILSVWLLTFPTKHMRHAGFLLSLLSNTLWVAWGWHAHALAVIVLQFALAALNIRGIRKTD' A
#
# COMPACT_ATOMS: atom_id res chain seq x y z
N MET A 1 12.79 -13.17 -16.94
CA MET A 1 13.32 -11.88 -17.43
C MET A 1 12.19 -10.89 -17.22
N ASP A 2 12.42 -9.87 -16.39
CA ASP A 2 11.53 -8.71 -16.15
C ASP A 2 10.22 -8.90 -15.35
N ASP A 3 10.03 -10.00 -14.61
CA ASP A 3 8.81 -10.17 -13.77
C ASP A 3 8.66 -9.09 -12.69
N LEU A 4 9.76 -8.54 -12.20
CA LEU A 4 9.76 -7.48 -11.17
C LEU A 4 9.44 -6.09 -11.74
N SER A 5 9.72 -5.82 -13.02
CA SER A 5 9.31 -4.56 -13.67
C SER A 5 7.79 -4.44 -13.75
N LEU A 6 7.10 -5.57 -13.91
CA LEU A 6 5.64 -5.64 -13.94
C LEU A 6 5.00 -5.47 -12.57
N LEU A 7 5.75 -5.59 -11.46
CA LEU A 7 5.22 -5.51 -10.09
C LEU A 7 4.60 -4.14 -9.75
N GLN A 8 4.96 -3.09 -10.50
CA GLN A 8 4.34 -1.77 -10.38
C GLN A 8 2.83 -1.81 -10.64
N TRP A 9 2.37 -2.60 -11.62
CA TRP A 9 0.97 -2.72 -12.00
C TRP A 9 0.07 -3.33 -10.91
N PRO A 10 0.39 -4.51 -10.33
CA PRO A 10 -0.37 -5.04 -9.20
C PRO A 10 -0.25 -4.13 -7.97
N ALA A 11 0.89 -3.45 -7.74
CA ALA A 11 1.02 -2.48 -6.65
C ALA A 11 0.00 -1.35 -6.78
N MET A 12 -0.18 -0.81 -8.00
CA MET A 12 -1.18 0.20 -8.30
C MET A 12 -2.61 -0.31 -8.13
N LEU A 13 -2.93 -1.50 -8.66
CA LEU A 13 -4.26 -2.11 -8.51
C LEU A 13 -4.64 -2.28 -7.04
N VAL A 14 -3.71 -2.81 -6.22
CA VAL A 14 -3.94 -3.00 -4.78
C VAL A 14 -4.12 -1.65 -4.08
N ASN A 15 -3.39 -0.60 -4.49
CA ASN A 15 -3.56 0.73 -3.92
C ASN A 15 -4.93 1.33 -4.24
N ILE A 16 -5.39 1.20 -5.49
CA ILE A 16 -6.69 1.69 -5.93
C ILE A 16 -7.80 0.96 -5.17
N LEU A 17 -7.71 -0.36 -5.04
CA LEU A 17 -8.66 -1.16 -4.27
C LEU A 17 -8.65 -0.75 -2.80
N SER A 18 -7.48 -0.52 -2.21
CA SER A 18 -7.35 -0.03 -0.84
C SER A 18 -8.12 1.27 -0.60
N VAL A 19 -7.89 2.28 -1.43
CA VAL A 19 -8.57 3.58 -1.32
C VAL A 19 -10.06 3.44 -1.57
N TRP A 20 -10.46 2.60 -2.54
CA TRP A 20 -11.87 2.32 -2.80
C TRP A 20 -12.57 1.68 -1.60
N LEU A 21 -11.91 0.74 -0.91
CA LEU A 21 -12.46 0.11 0.29
C LEU A 21 -12.60 1.10 1.45
N LEU A 22 -11.71 2.09 1.56
CA LEU A 22 -11.78 3.15 2.58
C LEU A 22 -12.97 4.11 2.40
N THR A 23 -13.50 4.23 1.18
CA THR A 23 -14.70 5.05 0.88
C THR A 23 -16.00 4.46 1.43
N PHE A 24 -16.03 3.17 1.77
CA PHE A 24 -17.24 2.56 2.32
C PHE A 24 -17.42 2.91 3.82
N PRO A 25 -18.68 3.07 4.29
CA PRO A 25 -18.98 3.48 5.66
C PRO A 25 -18.80 2.37 6.70
N THR A 26 -18.69 1.11 6.27
CA THR A 26 -18.60 -0.07 7.15
C THR A 26 -17.20 -0.21 7.76
N LYS A 27 -17.12 -0.36 9.09
CA LYS A 27 -15.85 -0.58 9.84
C LYS A 27 -15.00 -1.70 9.22
N HIS A 28 -15.64 -2.82 8.83
CA HIS A 28 -14.94 -3.97 8.23
C HIS A 28 -14.28 -3.64 6.88
N MET A 29 -14.95 -2.88 6.00
CA MET A 29 -14.36 -2.49 4.72
C MET A 29 -13.23 -1.48 4.89
N ARG A 30 -13.35 -0.57 5.87
CA ARG A 30 -12.24 0.33 6.23
C ARG A 30 -11.00 -0.43 6.70
N HIS A 31 -11.16 -1.42 7.58
CA HIS A 31 -10.04 -2.27 8.01
C HIS A 31 -9.41 -3.02 6.83
N ALA A 32 -10.21 -3.60 5.95
CA ALA A 32 -9.72 -4.26 4.74
C ALA A 32 -9.00 -3.28 3.79
N GLY A 33 -9.50 -2.05 3.66
CA GLY A 33 -8.85 -0.98 2.91
C GLY A 33 -7.47 -0.63 3.48
N PHE A 34 -7.34 -0.50 4.80
CA PHE A 34 -6.05 -0.29 5.45
C PHE A 34 -5.07 -1.46 5.25
N LEU A 35 -5.55 -2.70 5.35
CA LEU A 35 -4.75 -3.92 5.11
C LEU A 35 -4.24 -3.97 3.67
N LEU A 36 -5.10 -3.67 2.69
CA LEU A 36 -4.71 -3.56 1.28
C LEU A 36 -3.70 -2.42 1.06
N SER A 37 -3.83 -1.30 1.78
CA SER A 37 -2.86 -0.20 1.69
C SER A 37 -1.47 -0.66 2.11
N LEU A 38 -1.40 -1.44 3.19
CA LEU A 38 -0.14 -2.01 3.67
C LEU A 38 0.45 -3.00 2.67
N LEU A 39 -0.40 -3.80 2.04
CA LEU A 39 -0.03 -4.76 0.99
C LEU A 39 0.48 -4.05 -0.28
N SER A 40 -0.11 -2.91 -0.65
CA SER A 40 0.42 -2.09 -1.74
C SER A 40 1.78 -1.47 -1.40
N ASN A 41 1.95 -0.97 -0.17
CA ASN A 41 3.24 -0.43 0.30
C ASN A 41 4.36 -1.46 0.20
N THR A 42 4.11 -2.71 0.62
CA THR A 42 5.14 -3.77 0.54
C THR A 42 5.50 -4.12 -0.91
N LEU A 43 4.52 -4.16 -1.82
CA LEU A 43 4.77 -4.35 -3.25
C LEU A 43 5.63 -3.21 -3.84
N TRP A 44 5.33 -1.96 -3.48
CA TRP A 44 6.12 -0.82 -3.91
C TRP A 44 7.54 -0.81 -3.32
N VAL A 45 7.75 -1.27 -2.09
CA VAL A 45 9.09 -1.44 -1.50
C VAL A 45 9.86 -2.52 -2.26
N ALA A 46 9.25 -3.66 -2.58
CA ALA A 46 9.87 -4.72 -3.35
C ALA A 46 10.26 -4.25 -4.76
N TRP A 47 9.38 -3.51 -5.44
CA TRP A 47 9.68 -2.89 -6.72
C TRP A 47 10.79 -1.83 -6.61
N GLY A 48 10.72 -0.96 -5.60
CA GLY A 48 11.70 0.11 -5.38
C GLY A 48 13.09 -0.44 -5.06
N TRP A 49 13.18 -1.60 -4.40
CA TRP A 49 14.44 -2.30 -4.19
C TRP A 49 15.05 -2.75 -5.52
N HIS A 50 14.23 -3.31 -6.41
CA HIS A 50 14.66 -3.75 -7.73
C HIS A 50 15.06 -2.57 -8.63
N ALA A 51 14.30 -1.48 -8.61
CA ALA A 51 14.56 -0.27 -9.37
C ALA A 51 15.63 0.66 -8.74
N HIS A 52 16.26 0.24 -7.64
CA HIS A 52 17.16 1.08 -6.82
C HIS A 52 16.58 2.45 -6.46
N ALA A 53 15.25 2.54 -6.34
CA ALA A 53 14.49 3.76 -6.10
C ALA A 53 14.27 3.98 -4.59
N LEU A 54 15.33 4.40 -3.89
CA LEU A 54 15.31 4.66 -2.44
C LEU A 54 14.23 5.67 -2.02
N ALA A 55 13.97 6.69 -2.86
CA ALA A 55 12.92 7.68 -2.60
C ALA A 55 11.53 7.05 -2.48
N VAL A 56 11.21 6.10 -3.36
CA VAL A 56 9.94 5.38 -3.34
C VAL A 56 9.86 4.52 -2.08
N ILE A 57 10.93 3.80 -1.73
CA ILE A 57 10.97 2.96 -0.53
C ILE A 57 10.69 3.79 0.73
N VAL A 58 11.40 4.91 0.93
CA VAL A 58 11.21 5.78 2.10
C VAL A 58 9.78 6.32 2.17
N LEU A 59 9.22 6.73 1.03
CA LEU A 59 7.84 7.19 0.95
C LEU A 59 6.84 6.10 1.37
N GLN A 60 7.03 4.86 0.92
CA GLN A 60 6.17 3.76 1.33
C GLN A 60 6.26 3.47 2.83
N PHE A 61 7.45 3.56 3.42
CA PHE A 61 7.60 3.42 4.89
C PHE A 61 6.86 4.52 5.66
N ALA A 62 6.92 5.77 5.17
CA ALA A 62 6.18 6.88 5.77
C ALA A 62 4.65 6.66 5.67
N LEU A 63 4.16 6.23 4.50
CA LEU A 63 2.76 5.90 4.27
C LEU A 63 2.29 4.72 5.13
N ALA A 64 3.11 3.68 5.27
CA ALA A 64 2.81 2.53 6.13
C ALA A 64 2.65 2.97 7.60
N ALA A 65 3.55 3.83 8.10
CA ALA A 65 3.45 4.38 9.45
C ALA A 65 2.18 5.22 9.66
N LEU A 66 1.80 6.04 8.67
CA LEU A 66 0.55 6.81 8.70
C LEU A 66 -0.69 5.90 8.69
N ASN A 67 -0.71 4.87 7.86
CA ASN A 67 -1.79 3.89 7.81
C ASN A 67 -1.94 3.13 9.14
N ILE A 68 -0.83 2.65 9.73
CA ILE A 68 -0.84 1.97 11.04
C ILE A 68 -1.37 2.90 12.13
N ARG A 69 -0.98 4.19 12.11
CA ARG A 69 -1.51 5.20 13.03
C ARG A 69 -3.00 5.47 12.79
N GLY A 70 -3.45 5.45 11.54
CA GLY A 70 -4.87 5.60 11.16
C GLY A 70 -5.74 4.46 11.68
N ILE A 71 -5.25 3.21 11.59
CA ILE A 71 -5.94 2.03 12.14
C ILE A 71 -6.10 2.17 13.66
N ARG A 72 -5.03 2.51 14.38
CA ARG A 72 -5.05 2.70 15.84
C ARG A 72 -5.97 3.82 16.35
N LYS A 73 -6.34 4.77 15.49
CA LYS A 73 -7.28 5.85 15.81
C LYS A 73 -8.73 5.54 15.40
N THR A 74 -8.94 4.50 14.59
CA THR A 74 -10.26 4.11 14.08
C THR A 74 -10.92 3.02 14.95
N ASP A 75 -10.16 2.46 15.90
CA ASP A 75 -10.69 1.65 17.00
C ASP A 75 -11.09 2.54 18.18
#